data_AF-B9LUQ4-F1
#
_entry.id   AF-B9LUQ4-F1
#
_cell.length_a   1.000
_cell.length_b   1.000
_cell.length_c   1.000
_cell.angle_alpha   90.00
_cell.angle_beta   90.00
_cell.angle_gamma   90.00
#
_symmetry.space_group_name_H-M   'P 1'
#
loop_
_entity.id
_entity.type
_entity.pdbx_description
1 polymer ?
#
loop_
_entity_poly.entity_id
_entity_poly.type
_entity_poly.pdbx_seq_one_letter_code
_entity_poly.pdbx_strand_id
1 'polypeptide(L)'
;MSDAESDVGDVVDDPLVEVVRAVGHENITAEHASTVELTTDDWLTPAGDCIVGVEADRTPRDFSTSFREACQEADATITATFAVGEPGDEAVDVDDPAYVAEIAGRGDPDLTLLDDRSMVGRTSDYTDDERTIFVDGDGAAADLDRDLVAALAADAPVTLRLEVDPAE
;
A
#
# COMPACT_ATOMS: atom_id res chain seq x y z
N MET A 1 7.32 -29.81 37.23
CA MET A 1 5.87 -29.63 37.42
C MET A 1 5.62 -28.15 37.33
N SER A 2 5.09 -27.55 36.29
CA SER A 2 4.92 -27.87 34.88
C SER A 2 4.71 -26.49 34.24
N ASP A 3 5.26 -26.37 33.05
CA ASP A 3 5.21 -25.30 32.08
C ASP A 3 3.85 -24.58 31.97
N ALA A 4 3.91 -23.29 31.65
CA ALA A 4 3.18 -22.72 30.52
C ALA A 4 3.66 -21.26 30.32
N GLU A 5 4.72 -21.10 29.54
CA GLU A 5 4.88 -19.90 28.72
C GLU A 5 3.68 -19.89 27.75
N SER A 6 2.92 -18.80 27.73
CA SER A 6 1.85 -18.60 26.75
C SER A 6 2.32 -17.52 25.80
N ASP A 7 2.89 -18.03 24.72
CA ASP A 7 3.08 -17.41 23.41
C ASP A 7 1.76 -16.72 22.99
N VAL A 8 1.77 -15.39 22.97
CA VAL A 8 0.70 -14.59 22.36
C VAL A 8 1.27 -14.14 21.02
N GLY A 9 0.61 -14.56 19.96
CA GLY A 9 1.09 -14.52 18.58
C GLY A 9 1.70 -13.20 18.16
N ASP A 10 2.79 -13.35 17.44
CA ASP A 10 3.61 -12.38 16.73
C ASP A 10 2.75 -11.47 15.84
N VAL A 11 2.36 -10.29 16.36
CA VAL A 11 2.21 -9.12 15.50
C VAL A 11 3.62 -8.58 15.37
N VAL A 12 4.21 -8.77 14.19
CA VAL A 12 5.47 -8.16 13.81
C VAL A 12 5.33 -6.64 13.90
N ASP A 13 5.67 -6.05 15.04
CA ASP A 13 6.10 -4.65 15.14
C ASP A 13 7.48 -4.54 14.45
N ASP A 14 7.53 -4.85 13.15
CA ASP A 14 8.72 -4.61 12.36
C ASP A 14 8.73 -3.10 12.01
N PRO A 15 9.72 -2.32 12.48
CA PRO A 15 9.75 -0.88 12.28
C PRO A 15 9.96 -0.47 10.81
N LEU A 16 10.23 -1.44 9.93
CA LEU A 16 10.39 -1.26 8.50
C LEU A 16 9.19 -1.79 7.70
N VAL A 17 8.09 -2.13 8.39
CA VAL A 17 6.84 -2.60 7.77
C VAL A 17 5.68 -1.73 8.20
N GLU A 18 4.82 -1.42 7.23
CA GLU A 18 3.69 -0.54 7.38
C GLU A 18 2.46 -1.18 6.71
N VAL A 19 1.37 -1.43 7.45
CA VAL A 19 0.14 -2.06 6.93
C VAL A 19 -1.04 -1.09 6.93
N VAL A 20 -1.56 -0.74 5.75
CA VAL A 20 -2.71 0.15 5.55
C VAL A 20 -3.91 -0.67 5.10
N ARG A 21 -5.07 -0.46 5.70
CA ARG A 21 -6.33 -1.09 5.29
C ARG A 21 -7.21 -0.07 4.59
N ALA A 22 -7.84 -0.49 3.50
CA ALA A 22 -8.75 0.30 2.70
C ALA A 22 -9.84 -0.61 2.12
N VAL A 23 -10.79 -0.02 1.39
CA VAL A 23 -11.86 -0.74 0.71
C VAL A 23 -11.87 -0.38 -0.77
N GLY A 24 -12.34 -1.32 -1.59
CA GLY A 24 -12.67 -1.07 -2.98
C GLY A 24 -13.79 -0.03 -3.16
N HIS A 25 -14.10 0.30 -4.40
CA HIS A 25 -15.17 1.23 -4.75
C HIS A 25 -15.61 0.97 -6.18
N GLU A 26 -16.91 1.11 -6.48
CA GLU A 26 -17.51 0.95 -7.83
C GLU A 26 -16.85 1.73 -8.99
N ASN A 27 -16.03 2.76 -8.69
CA ASN A 27 -15.38 3.60 -9.69
C ASN A 27 -13.89 3.27 -9.88
N ILE A 28 -13.37 2.22 -9.23
CA ILE A 28 -11.99 1.77 -9.43
C ILE A 28 -11.87 1.17 -10.84
N THR A 29 -10.99 1.75 -11.64
CA THR A 29 -10.64 1.22 -12.97
C THR A 29 -9.20 0.72 -13.07
N ALA A 30 -8.30 1.27 -12.24
CA ALA A 30 -6.88 0.94 -12.23
C ALA A 30 -6.26 0.95 -13.64
N GLU A 31 -6.39 2.08 -14.32
CA GLU A 31 -5.92 2.27 -15.70
C GLU A 31 -4.72 3.22 -15.79
N HIS A 32 -4.33 3.86 -14.68
CA HIS A 32 -3.23 4.80 -14.71
C HIS A 32 -1.89 4.09 -14.93
N ALA A 33 -1.16 4.51 -15.96
CA ALA A 33 0.03 3.81 -16.46
C ALA A 33 1.32 4.12 -15.70
N SER A 34 1.27 4.97 -14.66
CA SER A 34 2.49 5.41 -13.96
C SER A 34 2.31 5.61 -12.46
N THR A 35 1.12 5.38 -11.93
CA THR A 35 0.87 5.52 -10.49
C THR A 35 -0.13 4.48 -9.99
N VAL A 36 -0.06 4.21 -8.69
CA VAL A 36 -1.05 3.46 -7.91
C VAL A 36 -1.29 4.22 -6.60
N GLU A 37 -2.53 4.34 -6.16
CA GLU A 37 -2.91 5.20 -5.02
C GLU A 37 -3.93 4.55 -4.08
N LEU A 38 -3.74 4.76 -2.77
CA LEU A 38 -4.77 4.61 -1.75
C LEU A 38 -5.08 6.01 -1.16
N THR A 39 -6.34 6.24 -0.79
CA THR A 39 -6.80 7.50 -0.19
C THR A 39 -7.69 7.27 1.02
N THR A 40 -7.70 8.21 1.96
CA THR A 40 -8.63 8.26 3.10
C THR A 40 -10.00 8.82 2.73
N ASP A 41 -10.16 9.39 1.53
CA ASP A 41 -11.48 9.82 1.05
C ASP A 41 -12.45 8.63 0.99
N ASP A 42 -13.72 8.85 1.34
CA ASP A 42 -14.81 7.87 1.23
C ASP A 42 -15.47 7.84 -0.15
N TRP A 43 -14.89 8.55 -1.13
CA TRP A 43 -15.47 8.71 -2.45
C TRP A 43 -14.41 8.65 -3.54
N LEU A 44 -14.79 8.09 -4.68
CA LEU A 44 -13.98 8.05 -5.90
C LEU A 44 -14.82 8.48 -7.10
N THR A 45 -14.23 9.25 -8.01
CA THR A 45 -14.85 9.54 -9.32
C THR A 45 -14.21 8.66 -10.40
N PRO A 46 -14.90 8.40 -11.53
CA PRO A 46 -14.31 7.64 -12.65
C PRO A 46 -13.04 8.24 -13.27
N ALA A 47 -12.70 9.49 -12.92
CA ALA A 47 -11.46 10.14 -13.37
C ALA A 47 -10.24 9.82 -12.49
N GLY A 48 -10.43 9.17 -11.33
CA GLY A 48 -9.35 8.76 -10.43
C GLY A 48 -8.82 7.38 -10.79
N ASP A 49 -8.31 7.20 -12.00
CA ASP A 49 -7.91 5.90 -12.55
C ASP A 49 -6.63 5.30 -11.93
N CYS A 50 -5.94 6.04 -11.06
CA CYS A 50 -4.81 5.56 -10.26
C CYS A 50 -5.22 4.98 -8.90
N ILE A 51 -6.43 5.25 -8.41
CA ILE A 51 -6.88 4.85 -7.07
C ILE A 51 -7.34 3.40 -7.08
N VAL A 52 -6.82 2.62 -6.15
CA VAL A 52 -7.12 1.17 -5.97
C VAL A 52 -7.66 0.86 -4.57
N GLY A 53 -7.82 1.87 -3.72
CA GLY A 53 -8.49 1.75 -2.43
C GLY A 53 -8.87 3.11 -1.85
N VAL A 54 -10.05 3.15 -1.23
CA VAL A 54 -10.64 4.32 -0.53
C VAL A 54 -10.81 4.00 0.96
N GLU A 55 -11.19 4.99 1.77
CA GLU A 55 -11.37 4.86 3.22
C GLU A 55 -10.14 4.24 3.93
N ALA A 56 -8.93 4.59 3.46
CA ALA A 56 -7.70 4.15 4.09
C ALA A 56 -7.68 4.50 5.60
N ASP A 57 -7.30 3.55 6.44
CA ASP A 57 -7.36 3.69 7.90
C ASP A 57 -6.23 4.56 8.49
N ARG A 58 -5.22 4.87 7.67
CA ARG A 58 -4.05 5.68 8.04
C ARG A 58 -3.34 6.22 6.79
N THR A 59 -2.43 7.18 6.98
CA THR A 59 -1.72 7.85 5.88
C THR A 59 -0.20 7.79 6.05
N PRO A 60 0.60 8.25 5.07
CA PRO A 60 2.06 8.30 5.21
C PRO A 60 2.53 9.07 6.46
N ARG A 61 1.80 10.12 6.86
CA ARG A 61 2.10 10.89 8.08
C ARG A 61 2.05 10.04 9.36
N ASP A 62 1.24 8.98 9.39
CA ASP A 62 1.08 8.09 10.54
C ASP A 62 2.16 7.00 10.61
N PHE A 63 2.94 6.81 9.54
CA PHE A 63 3.98 5.78 9.50
C PHE A 63 5.07 6.04 10.53
N SER A 64 5.69 4.96 11.00
CA SER A 64 6.79 5.01 11.95
C SER A 64 7.93 5.90 11.42
N THR A 65 8.67 6.51 12.34
CA THR A 65 9.82 7.34 11.96
C THR A 65 10.87 6.49 11.26
N SER A 66 11.11 5.26 11.75
CA SER A 66 12.09 4.34 11.20
C SER A 66 11.79 3.94 9.76
N PHE A 67 10.52 3.62 9.44
CA PHE A 67 10.10 3.35 8.07
C PHE A 67 10.37 4.55 7.15
N ARG A 68 9.95 5.75 7.56
CA ARG A 68 10.14 6.98 6.76
C ARG A 68 11.61 7.32 6.54
N GLU A 69 12.44 7.16 7.58
CA GLU A 69 13.89 7.37 7.47
C GLU A 69 14.53 6.36 6.51
N ALA A 70 14.11 5.09 6.54
CA ALA A 70 14.60 4.08 5.59
C ALA A 70 14.15 4.34 4.15
N CYS A 71 12.91 4.82 3.93
CA CYS A 71 12.45 5.22 2.59
C CYS A 71 13.24 6.40 2.00
N GLN A 72 13.94 7.19 2.82
CA GLN A 72 14.81 8.27 2.36
C GLN A 72 16.18 7.80 1.87
N GLU A 73 16.48 6.51 2.01
CA GLU A 73 17.70 5.94 1.48
C GLU A 73 17.52 5.68 -0.01
N ALA A 74 18.36 6.34 -0.80
CA ALA A 74 18.33 6.25 -2.25
C ALA A 74 18.51 4.79 -2.75
N ASP A 75 19.19 3.92 -2.03
CA ASP A 75 19.39 2.54 -2.49
C ASP A 75 18.41 1.55 -1.82
N ALA A 76 17.47 2.03 -1.00
CA ALA A 76 16.45 1.18 -0.38
C ALA A 76 15.43 0.68 -1.41
N THR A 77 15.01 -0.56 -1.24
CA THR A 77 13.89 -1.15 -2.00
C THR A 77 12.62 -1.06 -1.16
N ILE A 78 11.55 -0.54 -1.74
CA ILE A 78 10.24 -0.45 -1.09
C ILE A 78 9.28 -1.38 -1.83
N THR A 79 8.77 -2.41 -1.15
CA THR A 79 7.84 -3.38 -1.72
C THR A 79 6.43 -3.09 -1.23
N ALA A 80 5.51 -2.87 -2.16
CA ALA A 80 4.08 -2.67 -1.92
C ALA A 80 3.31 -3.93 -2.32
N THR A 81 2.81 -4.66 -1.32
CA THR A 81 1.96 -5.84 -1.50
C THR A 81 0.49 -5.47 -1.28
N PHE A 82 -0.33 -5.62 -2.31
CA PHE A 82 -1.77 -5.40 -2.27
C PHE A 82 -2.48 -6.74 -2.11
N ALA A 83 -2.94 -7.03 -0.90
CA ALA A 83 -3.76 -8.18 -0.57
C ALA A 83 -5.24 -7.80 -0.68
N VAL A 84 -6.02 -8.51 -1.51
CA VAL A 84 -7.44 -8.19 -1.79
C VAL A 84 -8.31 -9.39 -1.42
N GLY A 85 -9.38 -9.13 -0.66
CA GLY A 85 -10.35 -10.14 -0.25
C GLY A 85 -11.40 -10.44 -1.32
N GLU A 86 -12.44 -11.19 -0.96
CA GLU A 86 -13.62 -11.37 -1.80
C GLU A 86 -14.64 -10.24 -1.55
N PRO A 87 -15.45 -9.88 -2.57
CA PRO A 87 -16.57 -8.96 -2.38
C PRO A 87 -17.51 -9.44 -1.27
N GLY A 88 -17.73 -8.57 -0.28
CA GLY A 88 -18.57 -8.85 0.89
C GLY A 88 -17.79 -9.28 2.15
N ASP A 89 -16.48 -9.49 2.06
CA ASP A 89 -15.62 -9.64 3.23
C ASP A 89 -15.52 -8.31 4.00
N GLU A 90 -15.41 -8.39 5.32
CA GLU A 90 -15.24 -7.20 6.18
C GLU A 90 -13.80 -6.68 6.18
N ALA A 91 -12.82 -7.57 5.98
CA ALA A 91 -11.39 -7.27 5.95
C ALA A 91 -10.64 -8.41 5.25
N VAL A 92 -9.39 -8.16 4.87
CA VAL A 92 -8.49 -9.18 4.30
C VAL A 92 -7.17 -9.20 5.05
N ASP A 93 -6.67 -10.40 5.34
CA ASP A 93 -5.35 -10.61 5.93
C ASP A 93 -4.29 -10.76 4.82
N VAL A 94 -3.08 -10.27 5.05
CA VAL A 94 -2.03 -10.28 4.02
C VAL A 94 -1.57 -11.71 3.72
N ASP A 95 -1.69 -12.61 4.70
CA ASP A 95 -1.26 -14.01 4.59
C ASP A 95 -2.25 -14.92 3.85
N ASP A 96 -3.51 -14.52 3.72
CA ASP A 96 -4.57 -15.33 3.07
C ASP A 96 -5.56 -14.48 2.25
N PRO A 97 -5.09 -13.77 1.19
CA PRO A 97 -5.98 -13.02 0.32
C PRO A 97 -6.56 -13.86 -0.82
N ALA A 98 -7.68 -13.40 -1.39
CA ALA A 98 -8.24 -13.97 -2.62
C ALA A 98 -7.38 -13.61 -3.85
N TYR A 99 -6.83 -12.38 -3.86
CA TYR A 99 -5.92 -11.89 -4.89
C TYR A 99 -4.74 -11.16 -4.26
N VAL A 100 -3.57 -11.24 -4.90
CA VAL A 100 -2.37 -10.52 -4.47
C VAL A 100 -1.67 -9.89 -5.66
N ALA A 101 -1.20 -8.66 -5.48
CA ALA A 101 -0.28 -8.00 -6.40
C ALA A 101 0.90 -7.42 -5.62
N GLU A 102 2.06 -7.33 -6.26
CA GLU A 102 3.27 -6.76 -5.70
C GLU A 102 3.84 -5.74 -6.68
N ILE A 103 4.26 -4.59 -6.16
CA ILE A 103 5.01 -3.57 -6.90
C ILE A 103 6.22 -3.19 -6.05
N ALA A 104 7.41 -3.34 -6.60
CA ALA A 104 8.66 -2.90 -5.98
C ALA A 104 9.09 -1.57 -6.61
N GLY A 105 9.43 -0.62 -5.74
CA GLY A 105 10.06 0.64 -6.10
C GLY A 105 11.29 0.90 -5.26
N ARG A 106 11.78 2.12 -5.36
CA ARG A 106 13.00 2.60 -4.73
C ARG A 106 12.67 3.73 -3.75
N GLY A 107 13.45 3.83 -2.68
CA GLY A 107 13.49 5.01 -1.84
C GLY A 107 14.11 6.22 -2.54
N ASP A 108 13.96 7.39 -1.95
CA ASP A 108 14.62 8.61 -2.42
C ASP A 108 14.76 9.63 -1.28
N PRO A 109 15.90 10.33 -1.15
CA PRO A 109 16.13 11.32 -0.08
C PRO A 109 15.09 12.44 -0.04
N ASP A 110 14.37 12.71 -1.14
CA ASP A 110 13.32 13.70 -1.19
C ASP A 110 11.92 13.14 -0.80
N LEU A 111 11.79 11.83 -0.50
CA LEU A 111 10.54 11.26 0.02
C LEU A 111 10.26 11.74 1.44
N THR A 112 9.21 12.54 1.59
CA THR A 112 8.82 13.10 2.90
C THR A 112 7.82 12.23 3.66
N LEU A 113 6.89 11.58 2.96
CA LEU A 113 5.81 10.76 3.54
C LEU A 113 5.04 11.52 4.64
N LEU A 114 4.61 12.75 4.35
CA LEU A 114 3.93 13.64 5.33
C LEU A 114 2.48 13.95 4.98
N ASP A 115 1.96 13.43 3.87
CA ASP A 115 0.57 13.63 3.49
C ASP A 115 -0.40 12.95 4.48
N ASP A 116 -1.51 13.62 4.77
CA ASP A 116 -2.57 13.18 5.69
C ASP A 116 -3.83 12.70 4.98
N ARG A 117 -3.76 12.43 3.67
CA ARG A 117 -4.90 12.04 2.86
C ARG A 117 -4.64 10.85 1.93
N SER A 118 -3.51 10.82 1.23
CA SER A 118 -3.25 9.88 0.14
C SER A 118 -1.83 9.33 0.19
N MET A 119 -1.65 8.17 -0.41
CA MET A 119 -0.34 7.54 -0.63
C MET A 119 -0.24 7.06 -2.07
N VAL A 120 0.83 7.44 -2.76
CA VAL A 120 1.01 7.24 -4.21
C VAL A 120 2.33 6.54 -4.48
N GLY A 121 2.26 5.35 -5.07
CA GLY A 121 3.40 4.69 -5.70
C GLY A 121 3.59 5.20 -7.12
N ARG A 122 4.84 5.40 -7.56
CA ARG A 122 5.16 6.00 -8.87
C ARG A 122 6.17 5.17 -9.65
N THR A 123 5.99 5.08 -10.96
CA THR A 123 7.00 4.54 -11.88
C THR A 123 8.02 5.60 -12.32
N SER A 124 7.78 6.87 -11.99
CA SER A 124 8.68 8.01 -12.23
C SER A 124 9.49 8.38 -11.00
N ASP A 125 10.54 9.18 -11.16
CA ASP A 125 11.36 9.77 -10.08
C ASP A 125 10.73 11.00 -9.37
N TYR A 126 9.46 11.30 -9.60
CA TYR A 126 8.80 12.48 -9.05
C TYR A 126 8.54 12.36 -7.54
N THR A 127 9.10 13.28 -6.73
CA THR A 127 9.00 13.30 -5.26
C THR A 127 8.44 14.61 -4.67
N ASP A 128 8.16 15.63 -5.48
CA ASP A 128 7.73 16.97 -5.02
C ASP A 128 6.34 17.01 -4.33
N ASP A 129 5.67 15.87 -4.14
CA ASP A 129 4.42 15.80 -3.40
C ASP A 129 4.47 14.78 -2.27
N GLU A 130 4.05 15.21 -1.07
CA GLU A 130 4.22 14.52 0.22
C GLU A 130 3.51 13.15 0.31
N ARG A 131 2.77 12.78 -0.75
CA ARG A 131 2.03 11.52 -0.92
C ARG A 131 2.89 10.39 -1.45
N THR A 132 4.04 10.68 -2.06
CA THR A 132 4.84 9.66 -2.75
C THR A 132 5.45 8.68 -1.73
N ILE A 133 5.16 7.38 -1.89
CA ILE A 133 5.66 6.30 -1.01
C ILE A 133 6.81 5.49 -1.62
N PHE A 134 6.94 5.49 -2.95
CA PHE A 134 8.11 4.96 -3.68
C PHE A 134 8.16 5.58 -5.08
N VAL A 135 9.36 5.59 -5.65
CA VAL A 135 9.63 5.99 -7.04
C VAL A 135 10.24 4.82 -7.83
N ASP A 136 10.39 4.96 -9.15
CA ASP A 136 10.95 3.93 -10.04
C ASP A 136 10.29 2.55 -9.87
N GLY A 137 8.99 2.52 -9.57
CA GLY A 137 8.20 1.29 -9.43
C GLY A 137 8.21 0.44 -10.70
N ASP A 138 8.30 -0.88 -10.56
CA ASP A 138 8.25 -1.82 -11.68
C ASP A 138 6.84 -2.05 -12.24
N GLY A 139 5.83 -1.46 -11.60
CA GLY A 139 4.43 -1.47 -12.03
C GLY A 139 3.62 -0.28 -11.53
N ALA A 140 2.42 -0.12 -12.09
CA ALA A 140 1.42 0.87 -11.75
C ALA A 140 0.02 0.24 -11.62
N ALA A 141 -1.01 1.06 -11.41
CA ALA A 141 -2.40 0.58 -11.37
C ALA A 141 -2.78 -0.19 -12.66
N ALA A 142 -2.33 0.29 -13.82
CA ALA A 142 -2.54 -0.37 -15.11
C ALA A 142 -1.95 -1.78 -15.23
N ASP A 143 -1.00 -2.16 -14.37
CA ASP A 143 -0.33 -3.46 -14.40
C ASP A 143 -0.99 -4.49 -13.48
N LEU A 144 -1.95 -4.07 -12.65
CA LEU A 144 -2.70 -4.96 -11.78
C LEU A 144 -3.56 -5.95 -12.57
N ASP A 145 -3.70 -7.16 -12.02
CA ASP A 145 -4.53 -8.21 -12.59
C ASP A 145 -6.00 -7.78 -12.68
N ARG A 146 -6.68 -8.12 -13.78
CA ARG A 146 -8.03 -7.63 -14.05
C ARG A 146 -9.09 -8.27 -13.14
N ASP A 147 -8.88 -9.48 -12.65
CA ASP A 147 -9.78 -10.12 -11.68
C ASP A 147 -9.63 -9.46 -10.29
N LEU A 148 -8.41 -9.09 -9.91
CA LEU A 148 -8.15 -8.28 -8.71
C LEU A 148 -8.87 -6.92 -8.80
N VAL A 149 -8.70 -6.21 -9.90
CA VAL A 149 -9.35 -4.90 -10.12
C VAL A 149 -10.87 -5.04 -10.12
N ALA A 150 -11.42 -6.12 -10.69
CA ALA A 150 -12.85 -6.39 -10.66
C ALA A 150 -13.38 -6.64 -9.24
N ALA A 151 -12.60 -7.29 -8.37
CA ALA A 151 -12.95 -7.45 -6.96
C ALA A 151 -12.96 -6.11 -6.22
N LEU A 152 -11.94 -5.26 -6.43
CA LEU A 152 -11.91 -3.90 -5.87
C LEU A 152 -13.08 -3.04 -6.37
N ALA A 153 -13.44 -3.15 -7.66
CA ALA A 153 -14.60 -2.48 -8.21
C ALA A 153 -15.95 -3.01 -7.67
N ALA A 154 -15.93 -4.15 -6.97
CA ALA A 154 -17.06 -4.74 -6.27
C ALA A 154 -16.94 -4.58 -4.74
N ASP A 155 -16.27 -3.52 -4.29
CA ASP A 155 -16.13 -3.14 -2.88
C ASP A 155 -15.38 -4.17 -2.00
N ALA A 156 -14.54 -5.02 -2.61
CA ALA A 156 -13.70 -5.94 -1.83
C ALA A 156 -12.71 -5.16 -0.92
N PRO A 157 -12.43 -5.66 0.30
CA PRO A 157 -11.43 -5.05 1.16
C PRO A 157 -10.02 -5.23 0.58
N VAL A 158 -9.14 -4.26 0.84
CA VAL A 158 -7.73 -4.31 0.45
C VAL A 158 -6.82 -3.94 1.63
N THR A 159 -5.76 -4.70 1.80
CA THR A 159 -4.68 -4.41 2.73
C THR A 159 -3.41 -4.18 1.92
N LEU A 160 -2.85 -2.98 2.01
CA LEU A 160 -1.54 -2.62 1.49
C LEU A 160 -0.49 -2.85 2.58
N ARG A 161 0.43 -3.79 2.35
CA ARG A 161 1.64 -3.96 3.15
C ARG A 161 2.81 -3.30 2.43
N LEU A 162 3.44 -2.34 3.08
CA LEU A 162 4.69 -1.72 2.65
C LEU A 162 5.83 -2.28 3.49
N GLU A 163 6.91 -2.67 2.83
CA GLU A 163 8.16 -3.09 3.48
C GLU A 163 9.32 -2.36 2.83
N VAL A 164 10.23 -1.84 3.64
CA VAL A 164 11.45 -1.19 3.17
C VAL A 164 12.69 -2.01 3.56
N ASP A 165 13.47 -2.41 2.56
CA ASP A 165 14.78 -3.05 2.73
C ASP A 165 15.87 -1.99 2.49
N PRO A 166 16.56 -1.52 3.55
CA PRO A 166 17.63 -0.54 3.40
C PRO A 166 18.85 -1.18 2.73
N ALA A 167 19.64 -0.38 2.00
CA ALA A 167 20.82 -0.90 1.34
C ALA A 167 21.90 -1.37 2.34
N GLU A 168 22.53 -2.51 2.04
CA GLU A 168 23.62 -3.11 2.83
C GLU A 168 24.89 -2.24 2.93
#